data_AF-A0A931YHT0-F1
#
_entry.id   AF-A0A931YHT0-F1
#
_cell.length_a   1.000
_cell.length_b   1.000
_cell.length_c   1.000
_cell.angle_alpha   90.00
_cell.angle_beta   90.00
_cell.angle_gamma   90.00
#
_symmetry.space_group_name_H-M   'P 1'
#
loop_
_entity.id
_entity.type
_entity.pdbx_description
1 polymer ?
#
loop_
_entity_poly.entity_id
_entity_poly.type
_entity_poly.pdbx_seq_one_letter_code
_entity_poly.pdbx_strand_id
1 'polypeptide(L)' 'MNLRYFEIHDLLCEALIALEAGDHAVVAAKLQRALAWTEGEWLATPSTLSASAEASLPAPAGPDDEDDP' A
#
# COMPACT_ATOMS: atom_id res chain seq x y z
N MET A 1 -5.45 16.21 -7.37
CA MET A 1 -5.43 16.34 -5.89
C MET A 1 -6.16 15.12 -5.33
N ASN A 2 -5.49 14.27 -4.56
CA ASN A 2 -6.09 13.05 -3.99
C ASN A 2 -6.82 13.38 -2.70
N LEU A 3 -8.15 13.59 -2.74
CA LEU A 3 -8.98 13.85 -1.55
C LEU A 3 -8.77 12.79 -0.44
N ARG A 4 -8.43 11.55 -0.83
CA ARG A 4 -8.23 10.43 0.09
C ARG A 4 -6.97 10.52 0.95
N TYR A 5 -5.90 11.14 0.43
CA TYR A 5 -4.71 11.40 1.23
C TYR A 5 -5.02 12.41 2.34
N PHE A 6 -5.90 13.38 2.04
CA PHE A 6 -6.32 14.40 3.00
C PHE A 6 -7.13 13.79 4.15
N GLU A 7 -8.04 12.83 3.86
CA GLU A 7 -8.84 12.16 4.88
C GLU A 7 -8.00 11.28 5.83
N ILE A 8 -7.02 10.53 5.32
CA ILE A 8 -6.14 9.72 6.19
C ILE A 8 -5.28 10.62 7.07
N HIS A 9 -4.73 11.70 6.50
CA HIS A 9 -3.95 12.68 7.25
C HIS A 9 -4.79 13.30 8.38
N ASP A 10 -6.03 13.69 8.10
CA ASP A 10 -6.94 14.26 9.09
C ASP A 10 -7.26 13.27 10.22
N LEU A 11 -7.59 12.02 9.89
CA LEU A 11 -7.83 10.96 10.88
C LEU A 11 -6.62 10.71 11.81
N LEU A 12 -5.40 10.79 11.27
CA LEU A 12 -4.18 10.64 12.06
C LEU A 12 -3.92 11.85 12.94
N CYS A 13 -4.15 13.06 12.44
CA CYS A 13 -4.06 14.29 13.24
C CYS A 13 -5.06 14.26 14.41
N GLU A 14 -6.31 13.89 14.15
CA GLU A 14 -7.33 13.75 15.20
C GLU A 14 -6.98 12.68 16.24
N ALA A 15 -6.36 11.57 15.80
CA ALA A 15 -5.89 10.53 16.72
C ALA A 15 -4.75 11.05 17.63
N LEU A 16 -3.82 11.86 17.12
CA LEU A 16 -2.76 12.46 17.92
C LEU A 16 -3.30 13.46 18.95
N ILE A 17 -4.29 14.27 18.58
CA ILE A 17 -4.97 15.20 19.49
C ILE A 17 -5.68 14.42 20.60
N ALA A 18 -6.41 13.34 20.24
CA ALA A 18 -7.09 12.50 21.22
C ALA A 18 -6.10 11.77 22.16
N LEU A 19 -4.93 11.37 21.65
CA LEU A 19 -3.88 10.76 22.43
C LEU A 19 -3.30 11.74 23.46
N GLU A 20 -3.06 12.99 23.06
CA GLU A 20 -2.62 14.06 23.97
C GLU A 20 -3.68 14.33 25.06
N ALA A 21 -4.96 14.24 24.71
CA ALA A 21 -6.07 14.36 25.66
C ALA A 21 -6.28 13.12 26.55
N GLY A 22 -5.57 12.01 26.31
CA GLY A 22 -5.72 10.75 27.03
C GLY A 22 -6.99 9.96 26.67
N ASP A 23 -7.69 10.32 25.60
CA ASP A 23 -8.90 9.65 25.14
C ASP A 23 -8.57 8.48 24.22
N HIS A 24 -8.19 7.35 24.84
CA HIS A 24 -7.83 6.14 24.12
C HIS A 24 -8.98 5.54 23.29
N ALA A 25 -10.24 5.80 23.65
CA ALA A 25 -11.40 5.31 22.91
C ALA A 25 -11.51 6.02 21.56
N VAL A 26 -11.33 7.35 21.56
CA VAL A 26 -11.30 8.14 20.33
C VAL A 26 -10.08 7.79 19.47
N VAL A 27 -8.89 7.60 20.07
CA VAL A 27 -7.69 7.14 19.35
C VAL A 27 -7.97 5.84 18.61
N ALA A 28 -8.52 4.82 19.30
CA ALA A 28 -8.81 3.53 18.70
C ALA A 28 -9.81 3.66 17.53
N ALA A 29 -10.87 4.45 17.70
CA ALA A 29 -11.88 4.65 16.66
C ALA A 29 -11.30 5.32 15.40
N LYS A 30 -10.44 6.34 15.57
CA LYS A 30 -9.81 7.04 14.44
C LYS A 30 -8.80 6.14 13.71
N LEU A 31 -8.00 5.38 14.44
CA LEU A 31 -7.05 4.41 13.86
C LEU A 31 -7.75 3.27 13.13
N GLN A 32 -8.83 2.71 13.70
CA GLN A 32 -9.63 1.68 13.03
C GLN A 32 -10.21 2.19 11.72
N ARG A 33 -10.69 3.44 11.69
CA ARG A 33 -11.19 4.06 10.47
C ARG A 33 -10.07 4.21 9.44
N ALA A 34 -8.91 4.74 9.82
CA ALA A 34 -7.75 4.87 8.93
C ALA A 34 -7.29 3.52 8.35
N LEU A 35 -7.32 2.45 9.16
CA LEU A 35 -7.02 1.08 8.73
C LEU A 35 -8.03 0.57 7.71
N ALA A 36 -9.33 0.67 7.99
CA ALA A 36 -10.39 0.23 7.07
C ALA A 36 -10.29 0.92 5.70
N TRP A 37 -9.90 2.20 5.68
CA TRP A 37 -9.63 2.93 4.44
C TRP A 37 -8.39 2.41 3.70
N THR A 38 -7.31 2.14 4.42
CA THR A 38 -6.06 1.61 3.84
C THR A 38 -6.27 0.19 3.28
N GLU A 39 -7.02 -0.66 3.98
CA GLU A 39 -7.41 -1.99 3.52
C GLU A 39 -8.30 -1.92 2.28
N GLY A 40 -9.27 -0.99 2.26
CA GLY A 40 -10.09 -0.72 1.09
C GLY A 40 -9.27 -0.33 -0.14
N GLU A 41 -8.22 0.49 0.04
CA GLU A 41 -7.30 0.86 -1.05
C GLU A 41 -6.43 -0.31 -1.50
N TRP A 42 -5.88 -1.09 -0.58
CA TRP A 42 -5.11 -2.29 -0.93
C TRP A 42 -5.96 -3.25 -1.77
N LEU A 43 -7.21 -3.50 -1.34
CA LEU A 43 -8.14 -4.37 -2.05
C LEU A 43 -8.62 -3.77 -3.39
N ALA A 44 -8.67 -2.45 -3.52
CA ALA A 44 -9.02 -1.75 -4.76
C ALA A 44 -7.86 -1.72 -5.78
N THR A 45 -6.60 -1.78 -5.33
CA THR A 45 -5.41 -1.85 -6.18
C THR A 45 -4.48 -3.00 -5.77
N PRO A 46 -4.88 -4.28 -5.95
CA PRO A 46 -4.06 -5.42 -5.53
C PRO A 46 -2.83 -5.68 -6.44
N SER A 47 -2.69 -4.98 -7.56
CA SER A 47 -1.78 -5.38 -8.65
C SER A 47 -0.49 -4.56 -8.84
N THR A 48 -0.12 -3.64 -7.96
CA THR A 48 1.13 -2.85 -8.13
C THR A 48 2.28 -3.22 -7.19
N LEU A 49 2.08 -4.15 -6.26
CA LEU A 49 3.16 -4.60 -5.35
C LEU A 49 3.93 -5.83 -5.86
N SER A 50 3.42 -6.57 -6.86
CA SER A 50 4.07 -7.78 -7.39
C SER A 50 4.76 -7.62 -8.75
N ALA A 51 4.40 -6.62 -9.56
CA ALA A 51 4.94 -6.50 -10.92
C ALA A 51 6.36 -5.87 -10.98
N SER A 52 6.81 -5.22 -9.90
CA SER A 52 8.11 -4.53 -9.90
C SER A 52 9.30 -5.41 -9.53
N ALA A 53 9.07 -6.65 -9.07
CA ALA A 53 10.13 -7.62 -8.78
C ALA A 53 10.48 -8.53 -9.98
N GLU A 54 9.56 -8.66 -10.96
CA GLU A 54 9.74 -9.57 -12.10
C GLU A 54 10.25 -8.88 -13.38
N ALA A 55 10.27 -7.55 -13.43
CA ALA A 55 10.73 -6.80 -14.61
C ALA A 55 12.26 -6.66 -14.73
N SER A 56 13.04 -7.49 -14.02
CA SER A 56 14.51 -7.42 -14.07
C SER A 56 15.20 -8.79 -14.13
N LEU A 57 14.51 -9.83 -14.61
CA LEU A 57 15.19 -11.05 -15.07
C LEU A 57 15.32 -11.00 -16.59
N PRO A 58 16.55 -10.91 -17.16
CA PRO A 58 16.73 -11.02 -18.60
C PRO A 58 16.22 -12.40 -19.05
N ALA A 59 15.48 -12.41 -20.17
CA ALA A 59 14.95 -13.62 -20.77
C ALA A 59 16.05 -14.69 -20.90
N PRO A 60 15.77 -15.97 -20.59
CA PRO A 60 16.72 -17.04 -20.87
C PRO A 60 17.03 -17.00 -22.37
N ALA A 61 18.31 -16.83 -22.70
CA ALA A 61 18.80 -16.97 -24.06
C ALA A 61 18.28 -18.30 -24.62
N GLY A 62 17.64 -18.23 -25.79
CA GLY A 62 17.14 -19.41 -26.49
C GLY A 62 18.28 -20.41 -26.75
N PRO A 63 17.93 -21.67 -27.00
CA PRO A 63 18.91 -22.76 -27.15
C PRO A 63 19.90 -22.44 -28.28
N ASP A 64 21.19 -22.57 -27.98
CA ASP A 64 22.26 -22.65 -28.97
C ASP A 64 21.97 -23.84 -29.90
N ASP A 65 21.35 -23.57 -31.06
CA ASP A 65 21.42 -24.41 -32.25
C ASP A 65 22.88 -24.36 -32.76
N GLU A 66 23.77 -25.19 -32.19
CA GLU A 66 25.01 -25.60 -32.85
C GLU A 66 24.73 -26.85 -33.68
N ASP A 67 24.15 -26.64 -34.87
CA ASP A 67 23.98 -27.68 -35.89
C ASP A 67 24.84 -27.33 -37.13
N ASP A 68 25.76 -28.25 -37.44
CA ASP A 68 26.33 -28.60 -38.76
C ASP A 68 27.44 -27.71 -39.39
N PRO A 69 28.39 -28.23 -40.22
CA PRO A 69 28.72 -29.62 -40.62
C PRO A 69 30.16 -30.12 -40.29
#